data_AF-A0A2A2D0X5-F1
#
_entry.id   AF-A0A2A2D0X5-F1
#
_cell.length_a   1.000
_cell.length_b   1.000
_cell.length_c   1.000
_cell.angle_alpha   90.00
_cell.angle_beta   90.00
_cell.angle_gamma   90.00
#
_symmetry.space_group_name_H-M   'P 1'
#
loop_
_entity.id
_entity.type
_entity.pdbx_description
1 polymer ?
#
loop_
_entity_poly.entity_id
_entity_poly.type
_entity_poly.pdbx_seq_one_letter_code
_entity_poly.pdbx_strand_id
1 'polypeptide(L)'
;MFANAVEGKGAARTVMAGGDVVVSRGGDSGPEAAQQGGGESGPEAAGSRDMWASHWVKVKYFGLEATRVTVKTSYRVKGKNTTKVHPGTAWHKNYIAGTELTRTPVDEWISAEPADNAHSETVWTFEWWTGIEDTGRHRVWADYSGFKGGYLKT
;
A
#
# COMPACT_ATOMS: atom_id res chain seq x y z
N MET A 1 -1.69 17.16 36.44
CA MET A 1 -0.77 16.32 35.64
C MET A 1 -1.08 16.58 34.18
N PHE A 2 -0.16 17.19 33.43
CA PHE A 2 -0.33 17.40 31.99
C PHE A 2 0.44 16.30 31.27
N ALA A 3 -0.26 15.45 30.53
CA ALA A 3 0.37 14.43 29.69
C ALA A 3 0.83 15.09 28.39
N ASN A 4 2.15 15.12 28.19
CA ASN A 4 2.79 15.51 26.94
C ASN A 4 2.43 14.50 25.85
N ALA A 5 1.73 14.95 24.79
CA ALA A 5 1.55 14.16 23.59
C ALA A 5 2.79 14.33 22.69
N VAL A 6 3.48 13.22 22.45
CA VAL A 6 4.62 13.11 21.54
C VAL A 6 4.15 13.33 20.10
N GLU A 7 4.71 14.33 19.43
CA GLU A 7 4.53 14.54 17.99
C GLU A 7 5.21 13.41 17.20
N GLY A 8 4.40 12.45 16.77
CA GLY A 8 4.77 11.48 15.74
C GLY A 8 4.76 12.15 14.37
N LYS A 9 5.95 12.47 13.85
CA LYS A 9 6.18 13.02 12.52
C LYS A 9 5.78 12.00 11.44
N GLY A 10 4.71 12.26 10.64
CA GLY A 10 4.55 11.57 9.35
C GLY A 10 3.16 11.25 8.78
N ALA A 11 2.02 11.58 9.40
CA ALA A 11 0.70 11.32 8.78
C ALA A 11 0.24 12.51 7.91
N ALA A 12 0.46 12.45 6.60
CA ALA A 12 -0.03 13.47 5.67
C ALA A 12 -1.57 13.38 5.52
N ARG A 13 -2.29 14.31 6.14
CA ARG A 13 -3.74 14.51 5.99
C ARG A 13 -4.02 15.33 4.72
N THR A 14 -4.84 14.81 3.81
CA THR A 14 -5.37 15.59 2.67
C THR A 14 -6.89 15.55 2.74
N VAL A 15 -7.50 16.73 2.76
CA VAL A 15 -8.96 16.90 2.69
C VAL A 15 -9.29 17.18 1.24
N MET A 16 -9.96 16.25 0.55
CA MET A 16 -10.46 16.49 -0.81
C MET A 16 -11.84 17.18 -0.72
N ALA A 17 -12.13 18.09 -1.65
CA ALA A 17 -13.38 18.86 -1.68
C ALA A 17 -14.58 17.90 -1.81
N GLY A 18 -15.48 17.93 -0.82
CA GLY A 18 -16.52 16.92 -0.62
C GLY A 18 -16.82 16.61 0.86
N GLY A 19 -16.01 17.14 1.79
CA GLY A 19 -16.40 17.30 3.19
C GLY A 19 -16.21 16.09 4.11
N ASP A 20 -16.17 14.83 3.63
CA ASP A 20 -16.34 13.70 4.56
C ASP A 20 -15.40 12.50 4.43
N VAL A 21 -14.27 12.63 3.72
CA VAL A 21 -13.26 11.55 3.64
C VAL A 21 -11.94 12.02 4.24
N VAL A 22 -11.71 11.70 5.52
CA VAL A 22 -10.38 11.89 6.14
C VAL A 22 -9.56 10.62 5.92
N VAL A 23 -8.66 10.67 4.93
CA VAL A 23 -7.74 9.58 4.61
C VAL A 23 -6.56 9.59 5.58
N SER A 24 -6.48 8.57 6.44
CA SER A 24 -5.22 8.19 7.08
C SER A 24 -4.54 7.18 6.18
N ARG A 25 -3.35 7.51 5.69
CA ARG A 25 -2.53 6.64 4.83
C ARG A 25 -1.19 6.34 5.47
N GLY A 26 -0.67 5.15 5.18
CA GLY A 26 0.66 4.74 5.57
C GLY A 26 1.22 3.75 4.56
N GLY A 27 2.54 3.65 4.53
CA GLY A 27 3.23 2.70 3.69
C GLY A 27 4.39 2.08 4.45
N ASP A 28 4.55 0.78 4.27
CA ASP A 28 5.60 -0.01 4.91
C ASP A 28 6.30 -0.82 3.83
N SER A 29 7.59 -1.07 4.02
CA SER A 29 8.36 -1.94 3.14
C SER A 29 9.44 -2.68 3.91
N GLY A 30 9.80 -3.86 3.42
CA GLY A 30 10.88 -4.65 4.00
C GLY A 30 11.38 -5.72 3.05
N PRO A 31 12.48 -6.42 3.40
CA PRO A 31 12.83 -7.66 2.74
C PRO A 31 11.70 -8.68 2.95
N GLU A 32 11.44 -9.51 1.95
CA GLU A 32 10.60 -10.69 2.17
C GLU A 32 11.34 -11.63 3.13
N ALA A 33 10.64 -12.26 4.09
CA ALA A 33 11.29 -13.18 5.00
C ALA A 33 11.91 -14.33 4.18
N ALA A 34 13.22 -14.49 4.27
CA ALA A 34 13.90 -15.62 3.64
C ALA A 34 13.30 -16.91 4.21
N GLN A 35 12.78 -17.78 3.34
CA GLN A 35 12.63 -19.19 3.70
C GLN A 35 14.03 -19.65 4.15
N GLN A 36 14.14 -20.11 5.41
CA GLN A 36 15.41 -20.50 6.01
C GLN A 36 16.11 -21.55 5.14
N GLY A 37 17.08 -21.10 4.37
CA GLY A 37 18.11 -21.90 3.72
C GLY A 37 19.42 -21.14 3.95
N GLY A 38 20.30 -21.73 4.78
CA GLY A 38 21.47 -21.05 5.33
C GLY A 38 22.45 -20.52 4.29
N GLY A 39 23.08 -19.40 4.62
CA GLY A 39 24.17 -18.82 3.85
C GLY A 39 24.61 -17.48 4.44
N GLU A 40 25.91 -17.34 4.66
CA GLU A 40 26.59 -16.34 5.49
C GLU A 40 26.31 -14.87 5.18
N SER A 41 26.32 -14.08 6.25
CA SER A 41 26.26 -12.62 6.26
C SER A 41 27.58 -12.03 5.76
N GLY A 42 27.58 -11.44 4.56
CA GLY A 42 28.64 -10.56 4.07
C GLY A 42 28.06 -9.49 3.14
N PRO A 43 28.54 -8.23 3.20
CA PRO A 43 28.21 -7.23 2.20
C PRO A 43 29.03 -7.50 0.92
N GLU A 44 28.48 -7.16 -0.25
CA GLU A 44 29.16 -7.14 -1.57
C GLU A 44 29.21 -8.44 -2.41
N ALA A 45 28.05 -8.79 -2.96
CA ALA A 45 27.88 -8.99 -4.40
C ALA A 45 26.45 -8.52 -4.73
N ALA A 46 26.18 -7.99 -5.93
CA ALA A 46 24.84 -7.54 -6.34
C ALA A 46 23.89 -8.73 -6.53
N GLY A 47 23.62 -9.45 -5.44
CA GLY A 47 22.66 -10.54 -5.35
C GLY A 47 21.26 -9.97 -5.51
N SER A 48 20.43 -10.71 -6.24
CA SER A 48 19.02 -10.39 -6.33
C SER A 48 18.37 -10.58 -4.97
N ARG A 49 17.61 -9.61 -4.49
CA ARG A 49 16.84 -9.70 -3.23
C ARG A 49 15.35 -9.49 -3.48
N ASP A 50 14.54 -10.26 -2.77
CA ASP A 50 13.09 -10.12 -2.76
C ASP A 50 12.67 -9.10 -1.70
N MET A 51 11.78 -8.21 -2.09
CA MET A 51 11.31 -7.08 -1.32
C MET A 51 9.79 -6.98 -1.44
N TRP A 52 9.19 -6.30 -0.48
CA TRP A 52 7.80 -5.88 -0.58
C TRP A 52 7.62 -4.46 -0.13
N ALA A 53 6.55 -3.86 -0.63
CA ALA A 53 6.01 -2.62 -0.12
C ALA A 53 4.49 -2.69 -0.09
N SER A 54 3.88 -2.04 0.89
CA SER A 54 2.43 -1.96 1.03
C SER A 54 1.99 -0.52 1.21
N HIS A 55 0.81 -0.21 0.70
CA HIS A 55 0.11 1.03 0.97
C HIS A 55 -1.26 0.70 1.55
N TRP A 56 -1.61 1.37 2.63
CA TRP A 56 -2.93 1.22 3.23
C TRP A 56 -3.61 2.57 3.39
N VAL A 57 -4.93 2.55 3.24
CA VAL A 57 -5.79 3.72 3.39
C VAL A 57 -6.97 3.35 4.26
N LYS A 58 -7.17 4.13 5.32
CA LYS A 58 -8.43 4.13 6.07
C LYS A 58 -9.40 5.08 5.38
N VAL A 59 -10.54 4.54 4.94
CA VAL A 59 -11.63 5.31 4.35
C VAL A 59 -12.62 5.64 5.46
N LYS A 60 -12.95 6.93 5.57
CA LYS A 60 -14.03 7.39 6.43
C LYS A 60 -15.27 7.68 5.60
N TYR A 61 -16.42 7.34 6.17
CA TYR A 61 -17.73 7.61 5.60
C TYR A 61 -18.59 8.24 6.70
N PHE A 62 -19.16 9.42 6.45
CA PHE A 62 -19.83 10.25 7.45
C PHE A 62 -19.00 10.46 8.73
N GLY A 63 -17.70 10.75 8.59
CA GLY A 63 -16.78 10.96 9.71
C GLY A 63 -16.37 9.70 10.50
N LEU A 64 -16.97 8.54 10.24
CA LEU A 64 -16.66 7.27 10.90
C LEU A 64 -15.63 6.46 10.08
N GLU A 65 -14.66 5.83 10.75
CA GLU A 65 -13.75 4.88 10.09
C GLU A 65 -14.54 3.64 9.66
N ALA A 66 -14.82 3.53 8.36
CA ALA A 66 -15.67 2.47 7.83
C ALA A 66 -14.84 1.25 7.43
N THR A 67 -13.74 1.46 6.71
CA THR A 67 -12.89 0.38 6.21
C THR A 67 -11.44 0.78 6.07
N ARG A 68 -10.54 -0.20 6.12
CA ARG A 68 -9.15 -0.07 5.73
C ARG A 68 -8.90 -0.96 4.52
N VAL A 69 -8.49 -0.36 3.40
CA VAL A 69 -8.02 -1.07 2.21
C VAL A 69 -6.50 -1.07 2.17
N THR A 70 -5.90 -2.17 1.72
CA THR A 70 -4.45 -2.34 1.63
C THR A 70 -4.08 -3.01 0.31
N VAL A 71 -3.04 -2.51 -0.35
CA VAL A 71 -2.41 -3.10 -1.54
C VAL A 71 -0.93 -3.31 -1.24
N LYS A 72 -0.42 -4.50 -1.56
CA LYS A 72 0.97 -4.91 -1.44
C LYS A 72 1.53 -5.21 -2.82
N THR A 73 2.71 -4.68 -3.09
CA THR A 73 3.57 -5.10 -4.20
C THR A 73 4.72 -5.93 -3.65
N SER A 74 5.01 -7.07 -4.28
CA SER A 74 6.17 -7.91 -4.00
C SER A 74 7.04 -7.94 -5.25
N TYR A 75 8.35 -7.78 -5.11
CA TYR A 75 9.25 -7.54 -6.24
C TYR A 75 10.68 -7.98 -5.94
N ARG A 76 11.48 -8.18 -6.99
CA ARG A 76 12.88 -8.56 -6.91
C ARG A 76 13.76 -7.46 -7.47
N VAL A 77 14.79 -7.08 -6.72
CA VAL A 77 15.76 -6.06 -7.15
C VAL A 77 17.17 -6.63 -7.26
N LYS A 78 17.95 -6.09 -8.20
CA LYS A 78 19.38 -6.38 -8.35
C LYS A 78 20.12 -5.05 -8.42
N GLY A 79 20.90 -4.73 -7.39
CA GLY A 79 21.49 -3.40 -7.24
C GLY A 79 20.39 -2.34 -7.09
N LYS A 80 20.32 -1.40 -8.03
CA LYS A 80 19.32 -0.33 -8.05
C LYS A 80 18.08 -0.62 -8.91
N ASN A 81 18.11 -1.70 -9.69
CA ASN A 81 17.07 -1.96 -10.68
C ASN A 81 16.07 -2.98 -10.15
N THR A 82 14.78 -2.71 -10.35
CA THR A 82 13.75 -3.73 -10.20
C THR A 82 13.77 -4.64 -11.42
N THR A 83 13.91 -5.94 -11.17
CA THR A 83 14.10 -6.95 -12.22
C THR A 83 12.85 -7.79 -12.45
N LYS A 84 11.99 -7.90 -11.43
CA LYS A 84 10.74 -8.65 -11.51
C LYS A 84 9.72 -8.11 -10.52
N VAL A 85 8.45 -8.08 -10.90
CA VAL A 85 7.34 -7.89 -9.97
C VAL A 85 6.59 -9.23 -9.88
N HIS A 86 6.30 -9.63 -8.66
CA HIS A 86 5.52 -10.83 -8.33
C HIS A 86 4.04 -10.45 -8.20
N PRO A 87 3.13 -11.43 -8.27
CA PRO A 87 1.71 -11.18 -8.04
C PRO A 87 1.49 -10.40 -6.74
N GLY A 88 0.85 -9.24 -6.87
CA GLY A 88 0.51 -8.37 -5.77
C GLY A 88 -0.63 -8.96 -4.95
N THR A 89 -0.85 -8.38 -3.78
CA THR A 89 -1.95 -8.81 -2.92
C THR A 89 -2.73 -7.60 -2.45
N ALA A 90 -4.05 -7.68 -2.50
CA ALA A 90 -4.94 -6.65 -2.03
C ALA A 90 -5.99 -7.24 -1.09
N TRP A 91 -6.18 -6.60 0.05
CA TRP A 91 -7.14 -7.01 1.09
C TRP A 91 -7.72 -5.81 1.82
N HIS A 92 -8.83 -6.02 2.50
CA HIS A 92 -9.50 -4.98 3.27
C HIS A 92 -9.90 -5.49 4.66
N LYS A 93 -10.25 -4.55 5.54
CA LYS A 93 -10.86 -4.81 6.85
C LYS A 93 -11.97 -3.80 7.08
N ASN A 94 -13.19 -4.29 7.24
CA ASN A 94 -14.35 -3.46 7.54
C ASN A 94 -14.47 -3.30 9.07
N TYR A 95 -14.73 -2.08 9.51
CA TYR A 95 -14.94 -1.74 10.92
C TYR A 95 -16.42 -1.54 11.24
N ILE A 96 -17.27 -1.33 10.23
CA ILE A 96 -18.71 -1.15 10.34
C ILE A 96 -19.42 -2.28 9.59
N ALA A 97 -20.49 -2.81 10.16
CA ALA A 97 -21.33 -3.82 9.53
C ALA A 97 -22.11 -3.24 8.34
N GLY A 98 -22.47 -4.08 7.36
CA GLY A 98 -23.21 -3.64 6.17
C GLY A 98 -22.38 -2.84 5.16
N THR A 99 -21.06 -2.81 5.31
CA THR A 99 -20.14 -2.34 4.28
C THR A 99 -19.62 -3.56 3.53
N GLU A 100 -19.83 -3.63 2.21
CA GLU A 100 -19.30 -4.67 1.34
C GLU A 100 -18.23 -4.07 0.43
N LEU A 101 -17.08 -4.75 0.34
CA LEU A 101 -15.98 -4.31 -0.51
C LEU A 101 -15.62 -5.43 -1.46
N THR A 102 -15.59 -5.10 -2.75
CA THR A 102 -15.02 -5.96 -3.77
C THR A 102 -13.85 -5.25 -4.44
N ARG A 103 -13.07 -6.00 -5.22
CA ARG A 103 -11.95 -5.44 -5.97
C ARG A 103 -11.71 -6.21 -7.25
N THR A 104 -11.10 -5.55 -8.22
CA THR A 104 -10.53 -6.21 -9.39
C THR A 104 -9.32 -7.08 -8.99
N PRO A 105 -8.90 -8.02 -9.86
CA PRO A 105 -7.53 -8.55 -9.79
C PRO A 105 -6.51 -7.42 -9.68
N VAL A 106 -5.36 -7.73 -9.07
CA VAL A 106 -4.26 -6.78 -8.95
C VAL A 106 -3.49 -6.80 -10.27
N ASP A 107 -3.26 -5.63 -10.84
CA ASP A 107 -2.39 -5.44 -11.99
C ASP A 107 -0.98 -5.09 -11.50
N GLU A 108 0.04 -5.71 -12.08
CA GLU A 108 1.44 -5.48 -11.72
C GLU A 108 2.32 -5.15 -12.93
N TRP A 109 3.25 -4.22 -12.73
CA TRP A 109 4.22 -3.87 -13.77
C TRP A 109 5.47 -3.20 -13.20
N ILE A 110 6.52 -3.14 -14.01
CA ILE A 110 7.71 -2.33 -13.75
C ILE A 110 7.58 -1.05 -14.58
N SER A 111 7.77 0.13 -13.98
CA SER A 111 7.81 1.38 -14.75
C SER A 111 9.02 1.40 -15.68
N ALA A 112 8.90 2.07 -16.83
CA ALA A 112 10.03 2.27 -17.72
C ALA A 112 11.24 2.94 -17.04
N GLU A 113 12.42 2.72 -17.60
CA GLU A 113 13.64 3.43 -17.23
C GLU A 113 13.43 4.95 -17.27
N PRO A 114 14.10 5.72 -16.39
CA PRO A 114 15.12 5.29 -15.42
C PRO A 114 14.54 4.93 -14.04
N ALA A 115 13.22 4.92 -13.88
CA ALA A 115 12.60 4.81 -12.57
C ALA A 115 12.53 3.37 -12.05
N ASP A 116 12.36 2.37 -12.93
CA ASP A 116 12.34 0.93 -12.62
C ASP A 116 11.60 0.59 -11.32
N ASN A 117 10.46 1.23 -11.07
CA ASN A 117 9.67 1.00 -9.87
C ASN A 117 8.78 -0.22 -10.08
N ALA A 118 8.67 -1.06 -9.04
CA ALA A 118 7.61 -2.04 -8.92
C ALA A 118 6.28 -1.34 -8.66
N HIS A 119 5.25 -1.69 -9.41
CA HIS A 119 3.89 -1.20 -9.23
C HIS A 119 2.91 -2.34 -9.01
N SER A 120 1.93 -2.08 -8.14
CA SER A 120 0.70 -2.87 -8.05
C SER A 120 -0.51 -1.94 -7.94
N GLU A 121 -1.55 -2.21 -8.72
CA GLU A 121 -2.79 -1.44 -8.74
C GLU A 121 -4.02 -2.36 -8.69
N THR A 122 -5.08 -1.90 -8.04
CA THR A 122 -6.40 -2.55 -8.07
C THR A 122 -7.48 -1.47 -7.99
N VAL A 123 -8.68 -1.77 -8.45
CA VAL A 123 -9.86 -0.93 -8.26
C VAL A 123 -10.73 -1.55 -7.19
N TRP A 124 -11.03 -0.78 -6.16
CA TRP A 124 -11.98 -1.14 -5.11
C TRP A 124 -13.37 -0.63 -5.49
N THR A 125 -14.39 -1.44 -5.23
CA THR A 125 -15.79 -1.01 -5.21
C THR A 125 -16.27 -1.07 -3.77
N PHE A 126 -16.71 0.07 -3.26
CA PHE A 126 -17.23 0.27 -1.91
C PHE A 126 -18.75 0.35 -1.98
N GLU A 127 -19.43 -0.64 -1.41
CA GLU A 127 -20.87 -0.59 -1.20
C GLU A 127 -21.13 -0.28 0.29
N TRP A 128 -21.67 0.91 0.55
CA TRP A 128 -21.97 1.37 1.90
C TRP A 128 -23.36 0.88 2.34
N TRP A 129 -23.58 0.75 3.65
CA TRP A 129 -24.88 0.34 4.22
C TRP A 129 -26.05 1.28 3.86
N THR A 130 -25.75 2.47 3.34
CA THR A 130 -26.73 3.43 2.82
C THR A 130 -27.19 3.12 1.39
N GLY A 131 -26.64 2.07 0.76
CA GLY A 131 -26.87 1.73 -0.65
C GLY A 131 -26.12 2.65 -1.64
N ILE A 132 -25.15 3.42 -1.16
CA ILE A 132 -24.29 4.25 -2.03
C ILE A 132 -23.09 3.40 -2.44
N GLU A 133 -22.81 3.41 -3.73
CA GLU A 133 -21.62 2.78 -4.31
C GLU A 133 -20.58 3.83 -4.68
N ASP A 134 -19.32 3.57 -4.34
CA ASP A 134 -18.17 4.37 -4.75
C ASP A 134 -17.06 3.46 -5.28
N THR A 135 -16.21 3.96 -6.18
CA THR A 135 -15.08 3.19 -6.72
C THR A 135 -13.78 3.92 -6.51
N GLY A 136 -12.74 3.22 -6.05
CA GLY A 136 -11.45 3.82 -5.76
C GLY A 136 -10.30 3.04 -6.38
N ARG A 137 -9.51 3.71 -7.23
CA ARG A 137 -8.26 3.16 -7.75
C ARG A 137 -7.17 3.24 -6.68
N HIS A 138 -6.62 2.10 -6.29
CA HIS A 138 -5.59 2.00 -5.26
C HIS A 138 -4.29 1.50 -5.87
N ARG A 139 -3.25 2.31 -5.80
CA ARG A 139 -1.91 1.97 -6.31
C ARG A 139 -0.86 2.08 -5.21
N VAL A 140 0.15 1.22 -5.29
CA VAL A 140 1.40 1.30 -4.52
C VAL A 140 2.59 1.19 -5.47
N TRP A 141 3.69 1.84 -5.13
CA TRP A 141 4.96 1.67 -5.84
C TRP A 141 6.18 1.76 -4.94
N ALA A 142 7.21 1.05 -5.37
CA ALA A 142 8.44 0.87 -4.62
C ALA A 142 9.62 0.63 -5.55
N ASP A 143 10.83 0.85 -5.05
CA ASP A 143 12.08 0.61 -5.76
C ASP A 143 13.05 -0.22 -4.90
N TYR A 144 14.32 -0.28 -5.31
CA TYR A 144 15.38 -0.93 -4.55
C TYR A 144 15.53 -0.45 -3.10
N SER A 145 15.12 0.77 -2.77
CA SER A 145 15.18 1.33 -1.42
C SER A 145 13.91 1.12 -0.60
N GLY A 146 12.85 0.54 -1.19
CA GLY A 146 11.59 0.24 -0.51
C GLY A 146 10.42 1.10 -0.99
N PHE A 147 9.45 1.31 -0.11
CA PHE A 147 8.22 2.06 -0.41
C PHE A 147 8.52 3.48 -0.89
N LYS A 148 7.90 3.88 -2.01
CA LYS A 148 8.03 5.22 -2.58
C LYS A 148 6.75 6.02 -2.56
N GLY A 149 5.62 5.34 -2.67
CA GLY A 149 4.35 6.01 -2.59
C GLY A 149 3.19 5.08 -2.86
N GLY A 150 2.02 5.65 -2.64
CA GLY A 150 0.75 5.03 -2.97
C GLY A 150 -0.35 6.06 -2.89
N TYR A 151 -1.49 5.72 -3.48
CA TYR A 151 -2.71 6.51 -3.39
C TYR A 151 -3.93 5.60 -3.39
N LEU A 152 -5.02 6.11 -2.83
CA LEU A 152 -6.38 5.70 -3.16
C LEU A 152 -7.04 6.93 -3.78
N LYS A 153 -7.52 6.80 -5.02
CA LYS A 153 -8.25 7.85 -5.73
C LYS A 153 -9.65 7.34 -6.01
N THR A 154 -10.59 7.83 -5.21
CA THR A 154 -12.04 7.74 -5.40
C THR A 154 -12.49 8.83 -6.35
#